data_AF-A0AAX4HBR8-F1
#
_entry.id   AF-A0AAX4HBR8-F1
#
_cell.length_a   1.000
_cell.length_b   1.000
_cell.length_c   1.000
_cell.angle_alpha   90.00
_cell.angle_beta   90.00
_cell.angle_gamma   90.00
#
_symmetry.space_group_name_H-M   'P 1'
#
loop_
_entity.id
_entity.type
_entity.pdbx_description
1 polymer ?
#
loop_
_entity_poly.entity_id
_entity_poly.type
_entity_poly.pdbx_seq_one_letter_code
_entity_poly.pdbx_strand_id
1 'polypeptide(L)'
;MPEAVGISNLPNQRFKIVSQSGATFTLMVAGESGLGKTTFVNTLFQSTLKQHDDPSERHNKFTSTHQTVGVSIVRALLEEKNFKIRLNLIDTPGFGNNVDNADLWTPIIDFIDDQHELYMRQEKQPLRSERKDLRVHACLYFIRPTGHSLKPLDIEIMKKLSTRVNLVPVIAKADTLAPAELEAFKARIREVIEAQDINIYTPPLDIEDPASAEHSKQLIEAMPFAIIGSESDVEVSPGNFVRGRKYPWGVVEVENEHHCDFKKLRSLLLRTNMLDLILLTNEIHFETFRSVKLGLSSESGTAEESSVKKPRRLHNPKFKEEEDDLKKFFTEQVKAEEQRFRQWETNIVNERNRLNQDLEDMQAKLKLLEEQVKKLQVARK
;
A
#
# COMPACT_ATOMS: atom_id res chain seq x y z
N MET A 1 15.45 -47.83 -32.65
CA MET A 1 14.83 -46.50 -32.47
C MET A 1 15.93 -45.53 -32.10
N PRO A 2 16.06 -44.37 -32.76
CA PRO A 2 17.09 -43.41 -32.40
C PRO A 2 16.89 -42.94 -30.96
N GLU A 3 17.98 -42.86 -30.19
CA GLU A 3 17.99 -42.36 -28.81
C GLU A 3 17.39 -40.96 -28.76
N ALA A 4 16.43 -40.73 -27.85
CA ALA A 4 15.81 -39.43 -27.68
C ALA A 4 16.87 -38.41 -27.25
N VAL A 5 16.86 -37.23 -27.86
CA VAL A 5 17.84 -36.12 -27.77
C VAL A 5 17.99 -35.53 -26.34
N GLY A 6 17.39 -36.14 -25.31
CA GLY A 6 17.53 -35.74 -23.91
C GLY A 6 16.79 -34.46 -23.51
N ILE A 7 16.11 -33.79 -24.45
CA ILE A 7 15.32 -32.57 -24.24
C ILE A 7 14.18 -32.81 -23.22
N SER A 8 13.69 -34.04 -23.11
CA SER A 8 12.67 -34.45 -22.14
C SER A 8 13.09 -34.28 -20.68
N ASN A 9 14.39 -34.16 -20.38
CA ASN A 9 14.89 -33.95 -19.02
C ASN A 9 15.07 -32.47 -18.64
N LEU A 10 14.89 -31.54 -19.60
CA LEU A 10 15.02 -30.10 -19.37
C LEU A 10 14.02 -29.56 -18.32
N PRO A 11 12.75 -30.00 -18.29
CA PRO A 11 11.82 -29.62 -17.22
C PRO A 11 12.30 -30.06 -15.83
N ASN A 12 12.83 -31.28 -15.69
CA ASN A 12 13.36 -31.79 -14.43
C ASN A 12 14.61 -31.01 -13.96
N GLN A 13 15.46 -30.62 -14.90
CA GLN A 13 16.63 -29.77 -14.62
C GLN A 13 16.19 -28.38 -14.14
N ARG A 14 15.21 -27.76 -14.81
CA ARG A 14 14.63 -26.49 -14.39
C ARG A 14 13.98 -26.59 -13.01
N PHE A 15 13.22 -27.65 -12.77
CA PHE A 15 12.63 -27.93 -11.46
C PHE A 15 13.69 -28.01 -10.36
N LYS A 16 14.80 -28.73 -10.60
CA LYS A 16 15.89 -28.86 -9.62
C LYS A 16 16.57 -27.53 -9.32
N ILE A 17 16.82 -26.71 -10.34
CA ILE A 17 17.43 -25.37 -10.18
C ILE A 17 16.49 -24.44 -9.40
N VAL A 18 15.21 -24.40 -9.77
CA VAL A 18 14.21 -23.55 -9.11
C VAL A 18 13.98 -24.02 -7.66
N SER A 19 13.96 -25.34 -7.43
CA SER A 19 13.84 -25.91 -6.09
C SER A 19 15.02 -25.57 -5.18
N GLN A 20 16.22 -25.42 -5.73
CA GLN A 20 17.42 -25.01 -4.97
C GLN A 20 17.48 -23.49 -4.75
N SER A 21 17.06 -22.69 -5.73
CA SER A 21 17.06 -21.23 -5.67
C SER A 21 15.97 -20.67 -4.74
N GLY A 22 14.86 -21.41 -4.62
CA GLY A 22 13.65 -21.01 -3.90
C GLY A 22 12.88 -19.92 -4.65
N ALA A 23 11.76 -19.49 -4.07
CA ALA A 23 10.95 -18.39 -4.60
C ALA A 23 10.84 -17.25 -3.60
N THR A 24 10.66 -16.03 -4.09
CA THR A 24 10.28 -14.87 -3.27
C THR A 24 8.86 -14.47 -3.63
N PHE A 25 7.99 -14.35 -2.63
CA PHE A 25 6.63 -13.84 -2.82
C PHE A 25 6.42 -12.67 -1.86
N THR A 26 5.89 -11.55 -2.35
CA THR A 26 5.66 -10.35 -1.55
C THR A 26 4.18 -10.02 -1.59
N LEU A 27 3.54 -10.06 -0.43
CA LEU A 27 2.13 -9.75 -0.24
C LEU A 27 2.01 -8.45 0.53
N MET A 28 1.18 -7.53 0.07
CA MET A 28 0.89 -6.27 0.75
C MET A 28 -0.54 -6.27 1.25
N VAL A 29 -0.76 -5.74 2.45
CA VAL A 29 -2.09 -5.63 3.05
C VAL A 29 -2.40 -4.15 3.24
N ALA A 30 -3.49 -3.69 2.63
CA ALA A 30 -3.96 -2.31 2.64
C ALA A 30 -5.41 -2.22 3.09
N GLY A 31 -5.80 -1.07 3.67
CA GLY A 31 -7.18 -0.79 4.05
C GLY A 31 -7.28 0.02 5.34
N GLU A 32 -8.51 0.34 5.73
CA GLU A 32 -8.79 1.20 6.89
C GLU A 32 -8.24 0.62 8.21
N SER A 33 -7.95 1.50 9.18
CA SER A 33 -7.55 1.06 10.51
C SER A 33 -8.67 0.26 11.21
N GLY A 34 -8.28 -0.70 12.05
CA GLY A 34 -9.23 -1.50 12.83
C GLY A 34 -9.98 -2.60 12.06
N LEU A 35 -9.65 -2.86 10.79
CA LEU A 35 -10.24 -3.96 10.00
C LEU A 35 -9.66 -5.36 10.29
N GLY A 36 -8.63 -5.46 11.13
CA GLY A 36 -8.02 -6.75 11.49
C GLY A 36 -6.94 -7.24 10.51
N LYS A 37 -6.28 -6.33 9.78
CA LYS A 37 -5.15 -6.63 8.88
C LYS A 37 -4.05 -7.45 9.57
N THR A 38 -3.58 -6.99 10.72
CA THR A 38 -2.53 -7.68 11.52
C THR A 38 -3.00 -9.05 12.02
N THR A 39 -4.27 -9.17 12.42
CA THR A 39 -4.84 -10.46 12.81
C THR A 39 -4.91 -11.41 11.62
N PHE A 40 -5.33 -10.95 10.44
CA PHE A 40 -5.33 -11.76 9.22
C PHE A 40 -3.94 -12.28 8.87
N VAL A 41 -2.91 -11.43 8.98
CA VAL A 41 -1.50 -11.81 8.82
C VAL A 41 -1.13 -12.99 9.73
N ASN A 42 -1.43 -12.88 11.02
CA ASN A 42 -1.12 -13.93 12.00
C ASN A 42 -1.96 -15.21 11.74
N THR A 43 -3.20 -15.06 11.29
CA THR A 43 -4.06 -16.18 10.89
C THR A 43 -3.52 -16.90 9.65
N LEU A 44 -3.05 -16.18 8.63
CA LEU A 44 -2.53 -16.75 7.38
C LEU A 44 -1.33 -17.68 7.60
N PHE A 45 -0.43 -17.31 8.51
CA PHE A 45 0.80 -18.06 8.76
C PHE A 45 0.70 -19.08 9.88
N GLN A 46 -0.49 -19.27 10.42
CA GLN A 46 -0.71 -20.10 11.57
C GLN A 46 0.26 -19.83 12.75
N SER A 47 0.82 -18.62 12.82
CA SER A 47 1.86 -18.24 13.77
C SER A 47 1.71 -16.78 14.15
N THR A 48 2.00 -16.46 15.41
CA THR A 48 2.04 -15.09 15.92
C THR A 48 3.34 -14.42 15.44
N LEU A 49 3.37 -14.02 14.17
CA LEU A 49 4.53 -13.32 13.59
C LEU A 49 4.64 -11.88 14.12
N LYS A 50 3.50 -11.29 14.52
CA LYS A 50 3.45 -10.01 15.21
C LYS A 50 2.71 -10.17 16.54
N GLN A 51 3.35 -9.78 17.63
CA GLN A 51 2.65 -9.62 18.91
C GLN A 51 1.69 -8.44 18.80
N HIS A 52 0.45 -8.62 19.30
CA HIS A 52 -0.44 -7.49 19.51
C HIS A 52 0.12 -6.59 20.60
N ASP A 53 0.08 -5.27 20.39
CA ASP A 53 0.41 -4.32 21.45
C ASP A 53 -0.49 -4.57 22.68
N ASP A 54 0.14 -4.53 23.85
CA ASP A 54 -0.37 -4.99 25.15
C ASP A 54 -1.75 -4.38 25.50
N PRO A 55 -2.72 -5.16 26.03
CA PRO A 55 -4.06 -4.67 26.36
C PRO A 55 -4.08 -3.59 27.46
N SER A 56 -3.12 -3.61 28.36
CA SER A 56 -2.89 -2.62 29.43
C SER A 56 -2.54 -1.24 28.87
N GLU A 57 -1.89 -1.18 27.72
CA GLU A 57 -1.68 0.08 27.04
C GLU A 57 -2.95 0.58 26.32
N ARG A 58 -3.86 -0.30 25.88
CA ARG A 58 -5.10 0.12 25.17
C ARG A 58 -6.06 0.95 26.03
N HIS A 59 -6.07 0.76 27.35
CA HIS A 59 -7.00 1.48 28.24
C HIS A 59 -6.51 2.90 28.60
N ASN A 60 -5.20 3.14 28.56
CA ASN A 60 -4.62 4.50 28.67
C ASN A 60 -4.58 5.24 27.32
N LYS A 61 -5.07 4.63 26.23
CA LYS A 61 -4.87 5.03 24.82
C LYS A 61 -6.11 5.65 24.15
N PHE A 62 -7.06 6.24 24.90
CA PHE A 62 -8.05 7.12 24.25
C PHE A 62 -7.39 8.41 23.69
N THR A 63 -6.13 8.67 24.06
CA THR A 63 -5.37 9.87 23.70
C THR A 63 -4.14 9.62 22.83
N SER A 64 -3.79 8.38 22.47
CA SER A 64 -2.62 8.13 21.61
C SER A 64 -2.90 7.19 20.43
N THR A 65 -3.03 7.87 19.29
CA THR A 65 -2.51 7.53 17.97
C THR A 65 -1.29 6.60 17.99
N HIS A 66 -1.51 5.30 18.16
CA HIS A 66 -0.60 4.28 17.64
C HIS A 66 -1.34 3.49 16.55
N GLN A 67 -1.72 4.23 15.50
CA GLN A 67 -1.69 3.70 14.15
C GLN A 67 -0.27 3.15 13.92
N THR A 68 -0.12 2.04 13.19
CA THR A 68 1.13 1.77 12.48
C THR A 68 1.51 3.08 11.79
N VAL A 69 2.60 3.76 12.18
CA VAL A 69 2.97 5.07 11.61
C VAL A 69 3.82 4.88 10.34
N GLY A 70 4.37 3.67 10.16
CA GLY A 70 5.18 3.29 8.99
C GLY A 70 4.81 1.92 8.43
N VAL A 71 5.16 1.71 7.15
CA VAL A 71 5.04 0.43 6.47
C VAL A 71 5.99 -0.57 7.13
N SER A 72 5.46 -1.67 7.65
CA SER A 72 6.23 -2.69 8.36
C SER A 72 6.32 -3.96 7.52
N ILE A 73 7.53 -4.48 7.34
CA ILE A 73 7.79 -5.67 6.53
C ILE A 73 8.10 -6.85 7.46
N VAL A 74 7.24 -7.86 7.44
CA VAL A 74 7.46 -9.15 8.08
C VAL A 74 8.03 -10.11 7.04
N ARG A 75 9.09 -10.82 7.39
CA ARG A 75 9.69 -11.82 6.51
C ARG A 75 9.48 -13.19 7.12
N ALA A 76 8.86 -14.09 6.38
CA ALA A 76 8.66 -15.48 6.74
C ALA A 76 9.36 -16.39 5.73
N LEU A 77 9.97 -17.47 6.22
CA LEU A 77 10.49 -18.53 5.36
C LEU A 77 9.55 -19.73 5.50
N LEU A 78 8.83 -20.04 4.43
CA LEU A 78 7.97 -21.21 4.35
C LEU A 78 8.73 -22.33 3.65
N GLU A 79 8.66 -23.54 4.20
CA GLU A 79 9.26 -24.73 3.60
C GLU A 79 8.19 -25.81 3.45
N GLU A 80 7.93 -26.21 2.20
CA GLU A 80 6.98 -27.29 1.89
C GLU A 80 7.65 -28.28 0.93
N LYS A 81 7.70 -29.58 1.29
CA LYS A 81 8.27 -30.65 0.45
C LYS A 81 9.67 -30.34 -0.14
N ASN A 82 10.57 -29.77 0.68
CA ASN A 82 11.92 -29.31 0.30
C ASN A 82 11.96 -28.09 -0.65
N PHE A 83 10.84 -27.41 -0.85
CA PHE A 83 10.77 -26.13 -1.56
C PHE A 83 10.71 -24.98 -0.56
N LYS A 84 11.66 -24.05 -0.65
CA LYS A 84 11.75 -22.89 0.25
C LYS A 84 11.21 -21.64 -0.43
N ILE A 85 10.22 -21.01 0.20
CA ILE A 85 9.62 -19.74 -0.23
C ILE A 85 9.94 -18.67 0.82
N ARG A 86 10.56 -17.58 0.36
CA ARG A 86 10.73 -16.35 1.14
C ARG A 86 9.49 -15.48 0.93
N LEU A 87 8.64 -15.42 1.93
CA LEU A 87 7.44 -14.61 1.91
C LEU A 87 7.68 -13.29 2.64
N ASN A 88 7.61 -12.18 1.90
CA ASN A 88 7.64 -10.84 2.45
C ASN A 88 6.20 -10.36 2.59
N LEU A 89 5.83 -9.92 3.77
CA LEU A 89 4.50 -9.42 4.06
C LEU A 89 4.60 -7.98 4.50
N ILE A 90 3.87 -7.13 3.82
CA ILE A 90 3.97 -5.69 3.95
C ILE A 90 2.66 -5.21 4.56
N ASP A 91 2.72 -4.82 5.83
CA ASP A 91 1.58 -4.30 6.56
C ASP A 91 1.63 -2.77 6.50
N THR A 92 0.60 -2.18 5.89
CA THR A 92 0.49 -0.74 5.75
C THR A 92 -0.21 -0.10 6.94
N PRO A 93 0.13 1.16 7.26
CA PRO A 93 -0.65 1.96 8.18
C PRO A 93 -2.12 1.98 7.76
N GLY A 94 -3.05 1.91 8.72
CA GLY A 94 -4.47 2.03 8.40
C GLY A 94 -4.83 3.46 8.01
N PHE A 95 -5.42 3.65 6.82
CA PHE A 95 -5.91 4.94 6.32
C PHE A 95 -7.32 5.25 6.86
N GLY A 96 -7.82 6.48 6.71
CA GLY A 96 -9.22 6.82 7.00
C GLY A 96 -9.57 7.28 8.43
N ASN A 97 -8.57 7.52 9.29
CA ASN A 97 -8.80 8.05 10.65
C ASN A 97 -8.64 9.57 10.75
N ASN A 98 -8.13 10.21 9.70
CA ASN A 98 -7.87 11.64 9.70
C ASN A 98 -9.11 12.41 9.25
N VAL A 99 -9.21 13.68 9.66
CA VAL A 99 -10.30 14.57 9.22
C VAL A 99 -10.15 14.90 7.73
N ASP A 100 -8.91 15.15 7.30
CA ASP A 100 -8.55 15.23 5.89
C ASP A 100 -7.89 13.93 5.44
N ASN A 101 -8.40 13.37 4.36
CA ASN A 101 -7.93 12.11 3.78
C ASN A 101 -7.45 12.29 2.33
N ALA A 102 -7.33 13.53 1.86
CA ALA A 102 -6.66 13.81 0.59
C ALA A 102 -5.23 13.25 0.65
N ASP A 103 -4.84 12.46 -0.35
CA ASP A 103 -3.48 11.90 -0.52
C ASP A 103 -3.04 10.78 0.44
N LEU A 104 -3.96 10.13 1.15
CA LEU A 104 -3.60 8.98 1.99
C LEU A 104 -3.03 7.78 1.22
N TRP A 105 -3.31 7.66 -0.08
CA TRP A 105 -2.74 6.61 -0.93
C TRP A 105 -1.28 6.86 -1.31
N THR A 106 -0.79 8.11 -1.24
CA THR A 106 0.53 8.50 -1.74
C THR A 106 1.66 7.67 -1.10
N PRO A 107 1.74 7.49 0.23
CA PRO A 107 2.78 6.65 0.83
C PRO A 107 2.74 5.18 0.40
N ILE A 108 1.56 4.65 0.05
CA ILE A 108 1.39 3.27 -0.44
C ILE A 108 1.95 3.15 -1.85
N ILE A 109 1.59 4.12 -2.70
CA ILE A 109 1.99 4.14 -4.11
C ILE A 109 3.50 4.39 -4.21
N ASP A 110 4.01 5.37 -3.48
CA ASP A 110 5.45 5.67 -3.42
C ASP A 110 6.24 4.45 -2.97
N PHE A 111 5.75 3.73 -1.94
CA PHE A 111 6.38 2.50 -1.50
C PHE A 111 6.45 1.43 -2.60
N ILE A 112 5.38 1.24 -3.38
CA ILE A 112 5.35 0.28 -4.50
C ILE A 112 6.30 0.73 -5.61
N ASP A 113 6.29 2.01 -5.96
CA ASP A 113 7.17 2.59 -6.98
C ASP A 113 8.64 2.50 -6.60
N ASP A 114 8.97 2.73 -5.33
CA ASP A 114 10.32 2.56 -4.79
C ASP A 114 10.80 1.11 -4.96
N GLN A 115 9.92 0.11 -4.77
CA GLN A 115 10.28 -1.29 -5.00
C GLN A 115 10.54 -1.57 -6.50
N HIS A 116 9.72 -1.00 -7.39
CA HIS A 116 9.93 -1.11 -8.83
C HIS A 116 11.23 -0.42 -9.28
N GLU A 117 11.53 0.77 -8.73
CA GLU A 117 12.77 1.49 -8.99
C GLU A 117 13.99 0.73 -8.48
N LEU A 118 13.92 0.17 -7.27
CA LEU A 118 15.01 -0.63 -6.72
C LEU A 118 15.31 -1.85 -7.60
N TYR A 119 14.27 -2.50 -8.12
CA TYR A 119 14.42 -3.61 -9.06
C TYR A 119 15.04 -3.15 -10.38
N MET A 120 14.53 -2.06 -10.97
CA MET A 120 15.06 -1.46 -12.20
C MET A 120 16.54 -1.06 -12.05
N ARG A 121 16.93 -0.54 -10.88
CA ARG A 121 18.32 -0.18 -10.57
C ARG A 121 19.22 -1.41 -10.54
N GLN A 122 18.76 -2.52 -9.97
CA GLN A 122 19.48 -3.80 -9.98
C GLN A 122 19.63 -4.35 -11.41
N GLU A 123 18.62 -4.20 -12.28
CA GLU A 123 18.73 -4.63 -13.69
C GLU A 123 19.80 -3.86 -14.48
N LYS A 124 19.97 -2.57 -14.16
CA LYS A 124 20.96 -1.69 -14.81
C LYS A 124 22.40 -1.96 -14.39
N GLN A 125 22.63 -2.69 -13.28
CA GLN A 125 23.98 -2.96 -12.79
C GLN A 125 24.73 -3.93 -13.74
N PRO A 126 26.07 -3.80 -13.85
CA PRO A 126 26.89 -4.66 -14.69
C PRO A 126 26.97 -6.10 -14.17
N LEU A 127 26.96 -6.31 -12.85
CA LEU A 127 26.91 -7.63 -12.23
C LEU A 127 25.45 -7.99 -11.91
N ARG A 128 24.89 -9.00 -12.59
CA ARG A 128 23.44 -9.33 -12.56
C ARG A 128 23.11 -10.67 -11.89
N SER A 129 24.07 -11.34 -11.25
CA SER A 129 23.94 -12.76 -10.85
C SER A 129 22.96 -13.02 -9.70
N GLU A 130 22.76 -12.06 -8.78
CA GLU A 130 21.87 -12.21 -7.63
C GLU A 130 20.91 -11.01 -7.50
N ARG A 131 19.79 -11.06 -8.24
CA ARG A 131 18.73 -10.05 -8.13
C ARG A 131 17.80 -10.39 -6.97
N LYS A 132 17.52 -9.41 -6.11
CA LYS A 132 16.54 -9.55 -5.02
C LYS A 132 15.23 -8.94 -5.48
N ASP A 133 14.21 -9.78 -5.63
CA ASP A 133 12.85 -9.32 -5.93
C ASP A 133 12.13 -8.94 -4.64
N LEU A 134 11.92 -7.63 -4.47
CA LEU A 134 11.15 -7.04 -3.37
C LEU A 134 9.87 -6.35 -3.88
N ARG A 135 9.55 -6.50 -5.18
CA ARG A 135 8.33 -5.94 -5.76
C ARG A 135 7.12 -6.57 -5.09
N VAL A 136 6.03 -5.81 -5.02
CA VAL A 136 4.78 -6.28 -4.44
C VAL A 136 4.03 -7.08 -5.50
N HIS A 137 3.82 -8.38 -5.27
CA HIS A 137 3.16 -9.24 -6.25
C HIS A 137 1.64 -9.22 -6.14
N ALA A 138 1.12 -9.00 -4.94
CA ALA A 138 -0.32 -8.90 -4.69
C ALA A 138 -0.60 -7.92 -3.55
N CYS A 139 -1.68 -7.15 -3.69
CA CYS A 139 -2.19 -6.24 -2.69
C CYS A 139 -3.59 -6.67 -2.26
N LEU A 140 -3.74 -7.07 -1.00
CA LEU A 140 -5.03 -7.35 -0.39
C LEU A 140 -5.64 -6.05 0.11
N TYR A 141 -6.76 -5.65 -0.47
CA TYR A 141 -7.48 -4.45 -0.05
C TYR A 141 -8.65 -4.80 0.86
N PHE A 142 -8.55 -4.40 2.13
CA PHE A 142 -9.53 -4.67 3.16
C PHE A 142 -10.64 -3.62 3.10
N ILE A 143 -11.83 -4.06 2.73
CA ILE A 143 -13.06 -3.28 2.66
C ILE A 143 -13.81 -3.44 3.99
N ARG A 144 -14.29 -2.32 4.54
CA ARG A 144 -15.11 -2.33 5.75
C ARG A 144 -16.49 -2.97 5.45
N PRO A 145 -17.00 -3.88 6.31
CA PRO A 145 -18.33 -4.45 6.15
C PRO A 145 -19.40 -3.45 6.61
N THR A 146 -19.76 -2.50 5.75
CA THR A 146 -20.82 -1.51 6.05
C THR A 146 -22.22 -2.00 5.65
N GLY A 147 -22.31 -3.02 4.79
CA GLY A 147 -23.59 -3.50 4.23
C GLY A 147 -24.20 -2.58 3.16
N HIS A 148 -23.56 -1.45 2.84
CA HIS A 148 -24.02 -0.48 1.84
C HIS A 148 -23.23 -0.60 0.53
N SER A 149 -22.56 0.47 0.10
CA SER A 149 -21.68 0.52 -1.05
C SER A 149 -20.23 0.75 -0.60
N LEU A 150 -19.29 0.68 -1.55
CA LEU A 150 -17.91 1.12 -1.33
C LEU A 150 -17.86 2.60 -0.94
N LYS A 151 -16.95 2.96 -0.04
CA LYS A 151 -16.70 4.36 0.29
C LYS A 151 -16.02 5.04 -0.91
N PRO A 152 -16.29 6.33 -1.17
CA PRO A 152 -15.58 7.08 -2.21
C PRO A 152 -14.05 7.03 -2.07
N LEU A 153 -13.56 7.09 -0.82
CA LEU A 153 -12.14 6.95 -0.50
C LEU A 153 -11.58 5.59 -0.96
N ASP A 154 -12.31 4.50 -0.73
CA ASP A 154 -11.89 3.16 -1.16
C ASP A 154 -11.81 3.07 -2.69
N ILE A 155 -12.78 3.67 -3.38
CA ILE A 155 -12.82 3.72 -4.85
C ILE A 155 -11.58 4.43 -5.40
N GLU A 156 -11.21 5.57 -4.84
CA GLU A 156 -10.04 6.32 -5.29
C GLU A 156 -8.73 5.58 -5.04
N ILE A 157 -8.55 5.00 -3.85
CA ILE A 157 -7.37 4.20 -3.50
C ILE A 157 -7.27 2.98 -4.42
N MET A 158 -8.37 2.24 -4.59
CA MET A 158 -8.39 1.04 -5.43
C MET A 158 -8.06 1.36 -6.89
N LYS A 159 -8.60 2.46 -7.44
CA LYS A 159 -8.26 2.92 -8.82
C LYS A 159 -6.79 3.24 -9.00
N LYS A 160 -6.14 3.84 -8.00
CA LYS A 160 -4.71 4.15 -8.09
C LYS A 160 -3.86 2.89 -7.95
N LEU A 161 -4.20 2.03 -6.99
CA LEU A 161 -3.47 0.78 -6.74
C LEU A 161 -3.60 -0.22 -7.89
N SER A 162 -4.77 -0.35 -8.51
CA SER A 162 -5.01 -1.27 -9.62
C SER A 162 -4.09 -1.07 -10.82
N THR A 163 -3.53 0.13 -11.00
CA THR A 163 -2.56 0.41 -12.08
C THR A 163 -1.15 -0.09 -11.77
N ARG A 164 -0.80 -0.29 -10.49
CA ARG A 164 0.57 -0.56 -10.03
C ARG A 164 0.75 -1.96 -9.47
N VAL A 165 -0.31 -2.61 -8.99
CA VAL A 165 -0.23 -3.92 -8.35
C VAL A 165 -1.49 -4.73 -8.59
N ASN A 166 -1.37 -6.06 -8.57
CA ASN A 166 -2.49 -6.98 -8.60
C ASN A 166 -3.36 -6.78 -7.35
N LEU A 167 -4.54 -6.19 -7.53
CA LEU A 167 -5.46 -5.85 -6.45
C LEU A 167 -6.46 -6.99 -6.20
N VAL A 168 -6.52 -7.48 -4.96
CA VAL A 168 -7.50 -8.48 -4.52
C VAL A 168 -8.40 -7.85 -3.45
N PRO A 169 -9.67 -7.57 -3.76
CA PRO A 169 -10.60 -7.00 -2.79
C PRO A 169 -11.08 -8.04 -1.79
N VAL A 170 -11.06 -7.68 -0.50
CA VAL A 170 -11.36 -8.56 0.61
C VAL A 170 -12.28 -7.84 1.59
N ILE A 171 -13.45 -8.41 1.89
CA ILE A 171 -14.36 -7.90 2.92
C ILE A 171 -13.82 -8.36 4.28
N ALA A 172 -13.43 -7.40 5.11
CA ALA A 172 -12.95 -7.65 6.45
C ALA A 172 -14.10 -7.96 7.40
N LYS A 173 -13.83 -8.70 8.49
CA LYS A 173 -14.80 -8.97 9.58
C LYS A 173 -16.17 -9.41 9.04
N ALA A 174 -16.17 -10.40 8.16
CA ALA A 174 -17.41 -10.90 7.54
C ALA A 174 -18.43 -11.43 8.56
N ASP A 175 -18.00 -11.75 9.78
CA ASP A 175 -18.83 -12.13 10.93
C ASP A 175 -19.80 -11.02 11.39
N THR A 176 -19.68 -9.79 10.91
CA THR A 176 -20.60 -8.71 11.27
C THR A 176 -21.86 -8.64 10.40
N LEU A 177 -21.90 -9.36 9.27
CA LEU A 177 -23.01 -9.32 8.32
C LEU A 177 -23.72 -10.67 8.28
N ALA A 178 -25.04 -10.65 8.10
CA ALA A 178 -25.79 -11.88 7.84
C ALA A 178 -25.45 -12.42 6.43
N PRO A 179 -25.59 -13.73 6.15
CA PRO A 179 -25.26 -14.31 4.84
C PRO A 179 -25.98 -13.63 3.67
N ALA A 180 -27.27 -13.30 3.83
CA ALA A 180 -28.05 -12.61 2.80
C ALA A 180 -27.56 -11.16 2.56
N GLU A 181 -27.15 -10.46 3.62
CA GLU A 181 -26.59 -9.12 3.51
C GLU A 181 -25.21 -9.13 2.87
N LEU A 182 -24.40 -10.15 3.16
CA LEU A 182 -23.09 -10.35 2.58
C LEU A 182 -23.18 -10.58 1.06
N GLU A 183 -24.11 -11.41 0.60
CA GLU A 183 -24.34 -11.62 -0.84
C GLU A 183 -24.78 -10.34 -1.55
N ALA A 184 -25.72 -9.60 -0.97
CA ALA A 184 -26.16 -8.30 -1.49
C ALA A 184 -25.00 -7.28 -1.52
N PHE A 185 -24.16 -7.27 -0.48
CA PHE A 185 -22.99 -6.40 -0.39
C PHE A 185 -21.93 -6.75 -1.43
N LYS A 186 -21.65 -8.05 -1.64
CA LYS A 186 -20.75 -8.54 -2.69
C LYS A 186 -21.24 -8.11 -4.08
N ALA A 187 -22.54 -8.26 -4.37
CA ALA A 187 -23.12 -7.83 -5.64
C ALA A 187 -22.92 -6.33 -5.90
N ARG A 188 -23.24 -5.48 -4.91
CA ARG A 188 -23.03 -4.03 -5.00
C ARG A 188 -21.56 -3.65 -5.18
N ILE A 189 -20.63 -4.33 -4.51
CA ILE A 189 -19.19 -4.08 -4.68
C ILE A 189 -18.77 -4.39 -6.12
N ARG A 190 -19.24 -5.51 -6.70
CA ARG A 190 -18.94 -5.85 -8.10
C ARG A 190 -19.49 -4.82 -9.08
N GLU A 191 -20.73 -4.40 -8.89
CA GLU A 191 -21.34 -3.33 -9.71
C GLU A 191 -20.54 -2.03 -9.67
N VAL A 192 -20.05 -1.62 -8.49
CA VAL A 192 -19.24 -0.42 -8.36
C VAL A 192 -17.86 -0.59 -8.99
N ILE A 193 -17.22 -1.75 -8.83
CA ILE A 193 -15.92 -2.06 -9.44
C ILE A 193 -16.01 -1.96 -10.97
N GLU A 194 -17.08 -2.52 -11.56
CA GLU A 194 -17.33 -2.48 -13.00
C GLU A 194 -17.67 -1.06 -13.47
N ALA A 195 -18.56 -0.35 -12.78
CA ALA A 195 -18.95 1.01 -13.13
C ALA A 195 -17.78 2.03 -13.04
N GLN A 196 -16.78 1.73 -12.20
CA GLN A 196 -15.62 2.59 -11.97
C GLN A 196 -14.36 2.13 -12.72
N ASP A 197 -14.46 1.05 -13.51
CA ASP A 197 -13.37 0.44 -14.29
C ASP A 197 -12.12 0.14 -13.44
N ILE A 198 -12.33 -0.48 -12.27
CA ILE A 198 -11.24 -0.85 -11.37
C ILE A 198 -10.71 -2.22 -11.78
N ASN A 199 -9.46 -2.26 -12.26
CA ASN A 199 -8.81 -3.51 -12.63
C ASN A 199 -8.46 -4.35 -11.38
N ILE A 200 -9.23 -5.40 -11.12
CA ILE A 200 -8.95 -6.37 -10.07
C ILE A 200 -8.26 -7.60 -10.66
N TYR A 201 -7.47 -8.28 -9.83
CA TYR A 201 -6.83 -9.51 -10.23
C TYR A 201 -7.89 -10.57 -10.57
N THR A 202 -7.84 -11.07 -11.81
CA THR A 202 -8.72 -12.14 -12.28
C THR A 202 -7.85 -13.33 -12.65
N PRO A 203 -8.01 -14.49 -11.97
CA PRO A 203 -7.29 -15.71 -12.33
C PRO A 203 -7.43 -16.04 -13.82
N PRO A 204 -6.35 -16.43 -14.51
CA PRO A 204 -6.45 -16.88 -15.88
C PRO A 204 -7.35 -18.12 -15.95
N LEU A 205 -8.22 -18.15 -16.95
CA LEU A 205 -9.02 -19.32 -17.28
C LEU A 205 -8.18 -20.21 -18.18
N ASP A 206 -7.53 -21.22 -17.61
CA ASP A 206 -6.84 -22.25 -18.39
C ASP A 206 -7.87 -23.03 -19.20
N ILE A 207 -7.88 -22.82 -20.51
CA ILE A 207 -8.81 -23.50 -21.44
C ILE A 207 -8.45 -24.98 -21.59
N GLU A 208 -7.21 -25.35 -21.27
CA GLU A 208 -6.67 -26.70 -21.46
C GLU A 208 -7.06 -27.69 -20.36
N ASP A 209 -7.32 -27.22 -19.13
CA ASP A 209 -7.74 -28.07 -18.01
C ASP A 209 -9.13 -27.65 -17.50
N PRO A 210 -10.19 -28.43 -17.79
CA PRO A 210 -11.56 -28.09 -17.37
C PRO A 210 -11.73 -28.03 -15.85
N ALA A 211 -10.93 -28.79 -15.07
CA ALA A 211 -11.00 -28.77 -13.61
C ALA A 211 -10.37 -27.48 -13.04
N SER A 212 -9.25 -27.04 -13.62
CA SER A 212 -8.62 -25.76 -13.27
C SER A 212 -9.54 -24.58 -13.66
N ALA A 213 -10.16 -24.65 -14.83
CA ALA A 213 -11.11 -23.63 -15.30
C ALA A 213 -12.32 -23.49 -14.37
N GLU A 214 -12.88 -24.59 -13.87
CA GLU A 214 -14.00 -24.57 -12.93
C GLU A 214 -13.59 -23.96 -11.58
N HIS A 215 -12.41 -24.32 -11.07
CA HIS A 215 -11.87 -23.72 -9.85
C HIS A 215 -11.63 -22.21 -10.00
N SER A 216 -11.07 -21.76 -11.13
CA SER A 216 -10.88 -20.33 -11.42
C SER A 216 -12.23 -19.58 -11.49
N LYS A 217 -13.27 -20.17 -12.09
CA LYS A 217 -14.62 -19.57 -12.09
C LYS A 217 -15.20 -19.42 -10.70
N GLN A 218 -15.09 -20.46 -9.86
CA GLN A 218 -15.55 -20.40 -8.47
C GLN A 218 -14.83 -19.31 -7.67
N LEU A 219 -13.53 -19.10 -7.93
CA LEU A 219 -12.76 -18.01 -7.31
C LEU A 219 -13.25 -16.63 -7.78
N ILE A 220 -13.56 -16.48 -9.07
CA ILE A 220 -14.09 -15.23 -9.64
C ILE A 220 -15.45 -14.89 -9.02
N GLU A 221 -16.36 -15.85 -8.92
CA GLU A 221 -17.68 -15.65 -8.31
C GLU A 221 -17.59 -15.32 -6.81
N ALA A 222 -16.62 -15.91 -6.12
CA ALA A 222 -16.37 -15.68 -4.71
C ALA A 222 -15.84 -14.29 -4.40
N MET A 223 -15.26 -13.58 -5.37
CA MET A 223 -14.75 -12.21 -5.20
C MET A 223 -15.90 -11.19 -5.08
N PRO A 224 -15.79 -10.22 -4.14
CA PRO A 224 -14.73 -10.05 -3.14
C PRO A 224 -14.81 -11.08 -2.00
N PHE A 225 -13.65 -11.58 -1.54
CA PHE A 225 -13.58 -12.63 -0.52
C PHE A 225 -14.04 -12.13 0.85
N ALA A 226 -14.93 -12.86 1.50
CA ALA A 226 -15.38 -12.53 2.85
C ALA A 226 -14.54 -13.26 3.88
N ILE A 227 -13.75 -12.52 4.67
CA ILE A 227 -12.79 -13.12 5.61
C ILE A 227 -13.08 -12.81 7.07
N ILE A 228 -12.64 -13.74 7.90
CA ILE A 228 -12.67 -13.67 9.36
C ILE A 228 -11.27 -14.07 9.83
N GLY A 229 -10.63 -13.21 10.63
CA GLY A 229 -9.32 -13.46 11.22
C GLY A 229 -9.46 -13.84 12.69
N SER A 230 -8.74 -14.88 13.12
CA SER A 230 -8.61 -15.25 14.53
C SER A 230 -7.21 -15.75 14.86
N GLU A 231 -6.76 -15.41 16.07
CA GLU A 231 -5.52 -15.88 16.67
C GLU A 231 -5.78 -16.91 17.78
N SER A 232 -7.03 -16.98 18.27
CA SER A 232 -7.42 -17.91 19.32
C SER A 232 -7.91 -19.23 18.75
N ASP A 233 -7.51 -20.33 19.38
CA ASP A 233 -8.09 -21.65 19.16
C ASP A 233 -9.35 -21.80 20.03
N VAL A 234 -10.40 -22.34 19.44
CA VAL A 234 -11.68 -22.60 20.10
C VAL A 234 -12.00 -24.09 19.98
N GLU A 235 -12.47 -24.67 21.08
CA GLU A 235 -12.95 -26.05 21.11
C GLU A 235 -14.37 -26.11 20.53
N VAL A 236 -14.52 -26.81 19.40
CA VAL A 236 -15.82 -27.04 18.75
C VAL A 236 -16.43 -28.38 19.18
N SER A 237 -15.57 -29.38 19.35
CA SER A 237 -15.91 -30.72 19.80
C SER A 237 -14.88 -31.18 20.83
N PRO A 238 -15.20 -32.14 21.72
CA PRO A 238 -14.28 -32.59 22.76
C PRO A 238 -12.93 -32.99 22.14
N GLY A 239 -11.87 -32.25 22.44
CA GLY A 239 -10.51 -32.50 21.92
C GLY A 239 -10.23 -32.05 20.48
N ASN A 240 -11.14 -31.35 19.81
CA ASN A 240 -10.90 -30.72 18.52
C ASN A 240 -10.82 -29.20 18.65
N PHE A 241 -9.61 -28.67 18.63
CA PHE A 241 -9.32 -27.25 18.67
C PHE A 241 -9.12 -26.72 17.26
N VAL A 242 -9.94 -25.76 16.87
CA VAL A 242 -9.86 -25.10 15.57
C VAL A 242 -9.78 -23.59 15.77
N ARG A 243 -9.10 -22.90 14.84
CA ARG A 243 -9.04 -21.44 14.88
C ARG A 243 -10.40 -20.85 14.61
N GLY A 244 -10.87 -20.06 15.56
CA GLY A 244 -12.20 -19.52 15.50
C GLY A 244 -12.40 -18.36 16.46
N ARG A 245 -13.54 -17.71 16.32
CA ARG A 245 -14.02 -16.69 17.25
C ARG A 245 -15.17 -17.25 18.04
N LYS A 246 -15.08 -17.16 19.38
CA LYS A 246 -16.17 -17.56 20.27
C LYS A 246 -17.03 -16.34 20.59
N TYR A 247 -18.30 -16.43 20.24
CA TYR A 247 -19.34 -15.47 20.60
C TYR A 247 -20.28 -16.07 21.65
N PRO A 248 -21.04 -15.24 22.38
CA PRO A 248 -22.07 -15.74 23.30
C PRO A 248 -23.12 -16.64 22.63
N TRP A 249 -23.38 -16.43 21.34
CA TRP A 249 -24.40 -17.17 20.56
C TRP A 249 -23.84 -18.30 19.70
N GLY A 250 -22.51 -18.47 19.61
CA GLY A 250 -21.93 -19.52 18.77
C GLY A 250 -20.44 -19.37 18.54
N VAL A 251 -19.86 -20.33 17.82
CA VAL A 251 -18.45 -20.35 17.44
C VAL A 251 -18.34 -20.21 15.93
N VAL A 252 -17.47 -19.31 15.48
CA VAL A 252 -17.20 -19.10 14.06
C VAL A 252 -15.80 -19.60 13.74
N GLU A 253 -15.74 -20.71 13.01
CA GLU A 253 -14.51 -21.31 12.51
C GLU A 253 -13.96 -20.55 11.30
N VAL A 254 -12.65 -20.27 11.30
CA VAL A 254 -12.01 -19.51 10.21
C VAL A 254 -11.73 -20.36 8.98
N GLU A 255 -11.39 -21.63 9.15
CA GLU A 255 -11.03 -22.52 8.03
C GLU A 255 -12.25 -23.21 7.39
N ASN A 256 -13.44 -22.97 7.91
CA ASN A 256 -14.68 -23.56 7.42
C ASN A 256 -15.27 -22.75 6.26
N GLU A 257 -15.48 -23.41 5.12
CA GLU A 257 -15.96 -22.77 3.88
C GLU A 257 -17.41 -22.27 3.97
N HIS A 258 -18.20 -22.80 4.92
CA HIS A 258 -19.56 -22.33 5.15
C HIS A 258 -19.63 -21.03 5.96
N HIS A 259 -18.58 -20.75 6.75
CA HIS A 259 -18.50 -19.54 7.57
C HIS A 259 -17.73 -18.42 6.89
N CYS A 260 -16.73 -18.77 6.08
CA CYS A 260 -15.72 -17.82 5.63
C CYS A 260 -15.03 -18.28 4.33
N ASP A 261 -14.73 -17.35 3.44
CA ASP A 261 -13.97 -17.61 2.21
C ASP A 261 -12.44 -17.61 2.44
N PHE A 262 -11.98 -17.63 3.69
CA PHE A 262 -10.55 -17.57 4.03
C PHE A 262 -9.75 -18.72 3.38
N LYS A 263 -10.30 -19.93 3.35
CA LYS A 263 -9.65 -21.09 2.71
C LYS A 263 -9.47 -20.88 1.20
N LYS A 264 -10.47 -20.27 0.54
CA LYS A 264 -10.41 -19.93 -0.89
C LYS A 264 -9.34 -18.87 -1.15
N LEU A 265 -9.30 -17.81 -0.34
CA LEU A 265 -8.28 -16.77 -0.43
C LEU A 265 -6.86 -17.34 -0.21
N ARG A 266 -6.68 -18.20 0.79
CA ARG A 266 -5.39 -18.87 1.06
C ARG A 266 -4.97 -19.76 -0.12
N SER A 267 -5.90 -20.52 -0.70
CA SER A 267 -5.65 -21.37 -1.87
C SER A 267 -5.21 -20.52 -3.08
N LEU A 268 -5.91 -19.42 -3.36
CA LEU A 268 -5.58 -18.50 -4.44
C LEU A 268 -4.16 -17.94 -4.27
N LEU A 269 -3.83 -17.38 -3.09
CA LEU A 269 -2.56 -16.70 -2.86
C LEU A 269 -1.34 -17.62 -2.80
N LEU A 270 -1.47 -18.78 -2.13
CA LEU A 270 -0.32 -19.63 -1.79
C LEU A 270 -0.23 -20.91 -2.62
N ARG A 271 -1.35 -21.40 -3.20
CA ARG A 271 -1.39 -22.72 -3.83
C ARG A 271 -1.47 -22.66 -5.35
N THR A 272 -2.44 -21.94 -5.90
CA THR A 272 -2.76 -22.01 -7.34
C THR A 272 -2.16 -20.86 -8.12
N ASN A 273 -2.29 -19.62 -7.65
CA ASN A 273 -2.03 -18.44 -8.46
C ASN A 273 -0.77 -17.65 -8.09
N MET A 274 0.09 -18.18 -7.21
CA MET A 274 1.31 -17.48 -6.79
C MET A 274 2.23 -17.15 -7.98
N LEU A 275 2.47 -18.12 -8.86
CA LEU A 275 3.31 -17.95 -10.04
C LEU A 275 2.72 -16.89 -10.98
N ASP A 276 1.41 -16.96 -11.23
CA ASP A 276 0.69 -16.06 -12.11
C ASP A 276 0.74 -14.61 -11.60
N LEU A 277 0.52 -14.40 -10.29
CA LEU A 277 0.66 -13.08 -9.66
C LEU A 277 2.07 -12.50 -9.86
N ILE A 278 3.11 -13.33 -9.74
CA ILE A 278 4.51 -12.91 -9.98
C ILE A 278 4.71 -12.53 -11.46
N LEU A 279 4.21 -13.34 -12.39
CA LEU A 279 4.34 -13.11 -13.83
C LEU A 279 3.61 -11.82 -14.25
N LEU A 280 2.36 -11.63 -13.85
CA LEU A 280 1.59 -10.41 -14.14
C LEU A 280 2.25 -9.16 -13.56
N THR A 281 2.83 -9.27 -12.36
CA THR A 281 3.60 -8.16 -11.77
C THR A 281 4.78 -7.78 -12.65
N ASN A 282 5.45 -8.77 -13.24
CA ASN A 282 6.59 -8.52 -14.10
C ASN A 282 6.17 -7.99 -15.49
N GLU A 283 5.22 -8.64 -16.15
CA GLU A 283 4.85 -8.37 -17.54
C GLU A 283 3.94 -7.15 -17.71
N ILE A 284 3.07 -6.88 -16.74
CA ILE A 284 2.12 -5.77 -16.83
C ILE A 284 2.62 -4.62 -15.97
N HIS A 285 2.67 -4.79 -14.66
CA HIS A 285 2.88 -3.66 -13.75
C HIS A 285 4.30 -3.09 -13.83
N PHE A 286 5.32 -3.94 -13.78
CA PHE A 286 6.70 -3.50 -13.84
C PHE A 286 7.08 -2.97 -15.24
N GLU A 287 6.66 -3.62 -16.33
CA GLU A 287 6.91 -3.10 -17.68
C GLU A 287 6.14 -1.79 -17.97
N THR A 288 4.93 -1.63 -17.43
CA THR A 288 4.21 -0.34 -17.49
C THR A 288 4.97 0.74 -16.73
N PHE A 289 5.43 0.46 -15.51
CA PHE A 289 6.26 1.40 -14.75
C PHE A 289 7.56 1.73 -15.48
N ARG A 290 8.23 0.71 -16.04
CA ARG A 290 9.47 0.84 -16.78
C ARG A 290 9.30 1.68 -18.04
N SER A 291 8.24 1.45 -18.81
CA SER A 291 7.96 2.21 -20.03
C SER A 291 7.66 3.68 -19.73
N VAL A 292 6.93 3.97 -18.64
CA VAL A 292 6.71 5.34 -18.18
C VAL A 292 8.03 5.98 -17.74
N LYS A 293 8.83 5.30 -16.91
CA LYS A 293 10.09 5.86 -16.37
C LYS A 293 11.16 6.03 -17.45
N LEU A 294 11.25 5.10 -18.41
CA LEU A 294 12.15 5.20 -19.56
C LEU A 294 11.67 6.23 -20.58
N GLY A 295 10.36 6.29 -20.85
CA GLY A 295 9.74 7.28 -21.73
C GLY A 295 9.94 8.71 -21.21
N LEU A 296 9.79 8.92 -19.91
CA LEU A 296 10.10 10.20 -19.27
C LEU A 296 11.60 10.53 -19.35
N SER A 297 12.48 9.55 -19.19
CA SER A 297 13.92 9.78 -19.35
C SER A 297 14.35 10.05 -20.80
N SER A 298 13.58 9.57 -21.79
CA SER A 298 13.76 9.83 -23.22
C SER A 298 13.37 11.25 -23.62
N GLU A 299 12.44 11.91 -22.91
CA GLU A 299 12.13 13.33 -23.16
C GLU A 299 13.20 14.27 -22.55
N SER A 300 13.95 13.81 -21.53
CA SER A 300 15.07 14.55 -20.93
C SER A 300 16.45 14.26 -21.53
N GLY A 301 16.54 13.31 -22.47
CA GLY A 301 17.81 12.85 -23.03
C GLY A 301 17.67 12.48 -24.49
N THR A 302 18.16 13.37 -25.36
CA THR A 302 18.47 13.15 -26.78
C THR A 302 17.32 12.62 -27.65
N ALA A 303 16.76 13.55 -28.44
CA ALA A 303 16.10 13.21 -29.69
C ALA A 303 17.07 12.45 -30.60
N GLU A 304 16.76 11.19 -30.93
CA GLU A 304 16.91 10.62 -32.27
C GLU A 304 16.25 9.22 -32.36
N GLU A 305 15.30 9.12 -33.30
CA GLU A 305 14.78 7.94 -34.02
C GLU A 305 14.25 6.70 -33.27
N SER A 306 12.92 6.53 -33.28
CA SER A 306 12.25 5.60 -34.22
C SER A 306 10.72 5.56 -34.05
N SER A 307 10.08 5.70 -35.20
CA SER A 307 8.65 5.67 -35.57
C SER A 307 7.69 4.74 -34.81
N VAL A 308 6.69 5.33 -34.12
CA VAL A 308 5.26 4.93 -34.19
C VAL A 308 4.38 6.18 -34.02
N LYS A 309 3.42 6.37 -34.94
CA LYS A 309 2.60 7.58 -35.13
C LYS A 309 1.66 7.86 -33.94
N LYS A 310 1.83 9.01 -33.28
CA LYS A 310 0.76 9.77 -32.59
C LYS A 310 0.54 11.10 -33.33
N PRO A 311 -0.68 11.68 -33.29
CA PRO A 311 -1.13 12.66 -34.27
C PRO A 311 -0.27 13.92 -34.22
N ARG A 312 0.14 14.40 -35.40
CA ARG A 312 0.87 15.65 -35.58
C ARG A 312 0.05 16.79 -34.95
N ARG A 313 0.42 17.21 -33.73
CA ARG A 313 0.17 18.59 -33.31
C ARG A 313 0.95 19.46 -34.29
N LEU A 314 0.23 20.18 -35.14
CA LEU A 314 0.81 21.19 -36.01
C LEU A 314 1.70 22.08 -35.15
N HIS A 315 3.01 21.98 -35.38
CA HIS A 315 3.99 22.87 -34.77
C HIS A 315 3.79 24.25 -35.40
N ASN A 316 2.88 25.01 -34.80
CA ASN A 316 2.62 26.39 -35.18
C ASN A 316 3.61 27.26 -34.38
N PRO A 317 4.57 27.94 -35.02
CA PRO A 317 5.62 28.70 -34.32
C PRO A 317 5.06 29.80 -33.39
N LYS A 318 3.81 30.25 -33.61
CA LYS A 318 3.12 31.21 -32.75
C LYS A 318 2.84 30.69 -31.32
N PHE A 319 2.56 29.40 -31.14
CA PHE A 319 2.28 28.86 -29.80
C PHE A 319 3.53 28.76 -28.93
N LYS A 320 4.72 28.62 -29.53
CA LYS A 320 5.98 28.58 -28.79
C LYS A 320 6.40 29.97 -28.31
N GLU A 321 6.13 30.98 -29.12
CA GLU A 321 6.35 32.38 -28.77
C GLU A 321 5.40 32.82 -27.63
N GLU A 322 4.12 32.45 -27.71
CA GLU A 322 3.16 32.67 -26.61
C GLU A 322 3.53 31.92 -25.32
N GLU A 323 4.04 30.68 -25.43
CA GLU A 323 4.47 29.90 -24.26
C GLU A 323 5.73 30.49 -23.60
N ASP A 324 6.67 31.00 -24.40
CA ASP A 324 7.87 31.68 -23.89
C ASP A 324 7.54 33.05 -23.28
N ASP A 325 6.55 33.76 -23.82
CA ASP A 325 6.05 35.01 -23.23
C ASP A 325 5.28 34.77 -21.93
N LEU A 326 4.48 33.70 -21.85
CA LEU A 326 3.85 33.28 -20.58
C LEU A 326 4.90 32.89 -19.53
N LYS A 327 5.96 32.16 -19.92
CA LYS A 327 7.06 31.81 -19.02
C LYS A 327 7.78 33.06 -18.52
N LYS A 328 8.08 34.01 -19.39
CA LYS A 328 8.69 35.30 -19.00
C LYS A 328 7.80 36.06 -18.02
N PHE A 329 6.50 36.19 -18.34
CA PHE A 329 5.54 36.86 -17.46
C PHE A 329 5.46 36.19 -16.08
N PHE A 330 5.42 34.86 -16.04
CA PHE A 330 5.38 34.11 -14.79
C PHE A 330 6.68 34.28 -13.99
N THR A 331 7.84 34.22 -14.64
CA THR A 331 9.13 34.44 -13.95
C THR A 331 9.27 35.87 -13.42
N GLU A 332 8.72 36.85 -14.12
CA GLU A 332 8.74 38.25 -13.68
C GLU A 332 7.78 38.46 -12.50
N GLN A 333 6.61 37.82 -12.52
CA GLN A 333 5.70 37.81 -11.37
C GLN A 333 6.33 37.16 -10.14
N VAL A 334 6.93 35.98 -10.28
CA VAL A 334 7.60 35.29 -9.16
C VAL A 334 8.72 36.16 -8.59
N LYS A 335 9.52 36.80 -9.44
CA LYS A 335 10.58 37.71 -9.02
C LYS A 335 10.06 38.95 -8.31
N ALA A 336 8.92 39.50 -8.74
CA ALA A 336 8.27 40.62 -8.07
C ALA A 336 7.71 40.21 -6.69
N GLU A 337 7.13 39.02 -6.58
CA GLU A 337 6.63 38.46 -5.31
C GLU A 337 7.78 38.16 -4.34
N GLU A 338 8.88 37.56 -4.82
CA GLU A 338 10.11 37.35 -4.04
C GLU A 338 10.70 38.66 -3.51
N GLN A 339 10.71 39.72 -4.33
CA GLN A 339 11.17 41.04 -3.89
C GLN A 339 10.28 41.63 -2.80
N ARG A 340 8.95 41.47 -2.92
CA ARG A 340 8.01 41.89 -1.86
C ARG A 340 8.24 41.10 -0.58
N PHE A 341 8.41 39.79 -0.67
CA PHE A 341 8.72 38.95 0.49
C PHE A 341 10.01 39.38 1.17
N ARG A 342 11.05 39.67 0.39
CA ARG A 342 12.35 40.12 0.93
C ARG A 342 12.28 41.49 1.61
N GLN A 343 11.49 42.42 1.05
CA GLN A 343 11.20 43.71 1.69
C GLN A 343 10.40 43.51 2.98
N TRP A 344 9.41 42.62 2.97
CA TRP A 344 8.62 42.30 4.15
C TRP A 344 9.45 41.65 5.26
N GLU A 345 10.33 40.70 4.94
CA GLU A 345 11.30 40.11 5.88
C GLU A 345 12.20 41.18 6.50
N THR A 346 12.72 42.10 5.68
CA THR A 346 13.57 43.19 6.17
C THR A 346 12.80 44.10 7.14
N ASN A 347 11.54 44.40 6.83
CA ASN A 347 10.67 45.19 7.71
C ASN A 347 10.37 44.46 9.02
N ILE A 348 10.10 43.15 8.97
CA ILE A 348 9.87 42.32 10.17
C ILE A 348 11.12 42.31 11.07
N VAL A 349 12.31 42.17 10.49
CA VAL A 349 13.58 42.19 11.24
C VAL A 349 13.83 43.56 11.87
N ASN A 350 13.57 44.65 11.13
CA ASN A 350 13.69 46.00 11.66
C ASN A 350 12.71 46.26 12.82
N GLU A 351 11.47 45.81 12.68
CA GLU A 351 10.44 45.96 13.73
C GLU A 351 10.79 45.13 14.96
N ARG A 352 11.31 43.91 14.78
CA ARG A 352 11.83 43.08 15.87
C ARG A 352 12.97 43.78 16.61
N ASN A 353 13.92 44.37 15.89
CA ASN A 353 15.05 45.07 16.51
C ASN A 353 14.58 46.29 17.29
N ARG A 354 13.61 47.06 16.76
CA ARG A 354 13.00 48.19 17.45
C ARG A 354 12.29 47.76 18.73
N LEU A 355 11.47 46.70 18.68
CA LEU A 355 10.76 46.18 19.85
C LEU A 355 11.70 45.65 20.92
N ASN A 356 12.82 45.03 20.52
CA ASN A 356 13.86 44.60 21.45
C ASN A 356 14.52 45.80 22.14
N GLN A 357 14.81 46.87 21.40
CA GLN A 357 15.36 48.10 21.96
C GLN A 357 14.39 48.74 22.97
N ASP A 358 13.10 48.81 22.64
CA ASP A 358 12.07 49.34 23.54
C ASP A 358 11.91 48.47 24.80
N LEU A 359 12.07 47.14 24.67
CA LEU A 359 12.07 46.20 25.80
C LEU A 359 13.26 46.44 26.73
N GLU A 360 14.46 46.63 26.20
CA GLU A 360 15.66 46.93 26.98
C GLU A 360 15.51 48.27 27.73
N ASP A 361 14.97 49.30 27.08
CA ASP A 361 14.72 50.60 27.70
C ASP A 361 13.68 50.52 28.82
N MET A 362 12.61 49.73 28.62
CA MET A 362 11.61 49.49 29.67
C MET A 362 12.19 48.71 30.84
N GLN A 363 13.03 47.69 30.59
CA GLN A 363 13.73 46.94 31.64
C GLN A 363 14.69 47.84 32.43
N ALA A 364 15.41 48.74 31.76
CA ALA A 364 16.27 49.72 32.42
C ALA A 364 15.48 50.68 33.33
N LYS A 365 14.34 51.18 32.84
CA LYS A 365 13.42 52.02 33.64
C LYS A 365 12.84 51.27 34.84
N LEU A 366 12.41 50.02 34.65
CA LEU A 366 11.91 49.18 35.74
C LEU A 366 12.97 48.97 36.82
N LYS A 367 14.20 48.64 36.43
CA LYS A 367 15.32 48.46 37.37
C LYS A 367 15.62 49.72 38.18
N LEU A 368 15.54 50.89 37.53
CA LEU A 368 15.76 52.18 38.20
C LEU A 368 14.64 52.51 39.19
N LEU A 369 13.39 52.21 38.83
CA LEU A 369 12.23 52.35 39.72
C LEU A 369 12.29 51.35 40.89
N GLU A 370 12.67 50.09 40.65
CA GLU A 370 12.88 49.11 41.72
C GLU A 370 13.95 49.56 42.70
N GLU A 371 15.04 50.15 42.21
CA GLU A 371 16.11 50.68 43.06
C GLU A 371 15.67 51.91 43.87
N GLN A 372 14.84 52.77 43.29
CA GLN A 372 14.18 53.88 44.00
C GLN A 372 13.20 53.37 45.07
N VAL A 373 12.37 52.38 44.75
CA VAL A 373 11.44 51.76 45.71
C VAL A 373 12.20 51.10 46.85
N LYS A 374 13.31 50.40 46.56
CA LYS A 374 14.18 49.79 47.57
C LYS A 374 14.82 50.83 48.49
N LYS A 375 15.30 51.96 47.94
CA LYS A 375 15.81 53.09 48.73
C LYS A 375 14.74 53.70 49.63
N LEU A 376 13.52 53.88 49.12
CA LEU A 376 12.39 54.41 49.90
C LEU A 376 11.89 53.44 50.98
N GLN A 377 11.94 52.13 50.73
CA GLN A 377 11.60 51.11 51.73
C GLN A 377 12.63 51.01 52.84
N VAL A 378 13.92 51.20 52.53
CA VAL A 378 15.00 51.26 53.54
C VAL A 378 14.89 52.53 54.38
N ALA A 379 14.48 53.67 53.81
CA ALA A 379 14.25 54.92 54.54
C ALA A 379 12.98 54.92 55.42
N ARG A 380 12.10 53.91 55.27
CA ARG A 380 10.83 53.78 56.02
C ARG A 380 10.91 52.77 57.17
N LYS A 381 12.04 52.08 57.33
CA LYS A 381 12.42 51.33 58.54
C LYS A 381 13.37 52.17 59.37
#